data_AF-A0A8J8K1A4-F1
#
_entry.id   AF-A0A8J8K1A4-F1
#
_cell.length_a   1.000
_cell.length_b   1.000
_cell.length_c   1.000
_cell.angle_alpha   90.00
_cell.angle_beta   90.00
_cell.angle_gamma   90.00
#
_symmetry.space_group_name_H-M   'P 1'
#
loop_
_entity.id
_entity.type
_entity.pdbx_description
1 polymer ?
#
loop_
_entity_poly.entity_id
_entity_poly.type
_entity_poly.pdbx_seq_one_letter_code
_entity_poly.pdbx_strand_id
1 'polypeptide(L)'
;MQPSHSFSVKGPIDWMANNAVSANLIMLACIFGGYLFIQNIKQEVFPQFQVDAVRINVAYPGASPEEIETGIILAIEDAVSGVNGIDEIR
;
A
#
# COMPACT_ATOMS: atom_id res chain seq x y z
N MET A 1 -37.65 34.84 22.87
CA MET A 1 -37.09 35.48 21.66
C MET A 1 -35.57 35.50 21.80
N GLN A 2 -34.86 34.71 21.00
CA GLN A 2 -33.39 34.72 20.89
C GLN A 2 -32.97 35.72 19.80
N PRO A 3 -31.74 36.26 19.89
CA PRO A 3 -30.94 36.50 18.69
C PRO A 3 -29.71 35.58 18.68
N SER A 4 -29.49 34.94 17.54
CA SER A 4 -28.40 34.02 17.23
C SER A 4 -27.11 34.80 16.92
N HIS A 5 -26.10 34.67 17.78
CA HIS A 5 -24.74 35.13 17.48
C HIS A 5 -24.04 34.06 16.62
N SER A 6 -23.89 34.29 15.31
CA SER A 6 -23.04 33.44 14.48
C SER A 6 -21.57 33.83 14.70
N PHE A 7 -20.80 32.91 15.29
CA PHE A 7 -19.36 33.06 15.33
C PHE A 7 -18.83 32.93 13.90
N SER A 8 -18.44 34.05 13.28
CA SER A 8 -17.70 34.03 12.02
C SER A 8 -16.30 33.53 12.31
N VAL A 9 -16.11 32.22 12.18
CA VAL A 9 -14.79 31.60 12.17
C VAL A 9 -14.12 32.06 10.88
N LYS A 10 -13.18 33.01 10.96
CA LYS A 10 -12.31 33.38 9.85
C LYS A 10 -11.41 32.19 9.51
N GLY A 11 -11.95 31.28 8.72
CA GLY A 11 -11.28 30.07 8.28
C GLY A 11 -10.40 30.32 7.06
N PRO A 12 -9.55 29.35 6.68
CA PRO A 12 -8.72 29.44 5.47
C PRO A 12 -9.54 29.72 4.22
N ILE A 13 -10.75 29.16 4.13
CA ILE A 13 -11.68 29.33 3.00
C ILE A 13 -12.21 30.78 2.94
N ASP A 14 -12.60 31.36 4.08
CA ASP A 14 -13.08 32.74 4.16
C ASP A 14 -11.98 33.74 3.80
N TRP A 15 -10.74 33.48 4.23
CA TRP A 15 -9.60 34.32 3.87
C TRP A 15 -9.27 34.25 2.37
N MET A 16 -9.29 33.05 1.77
CA MET A 16 -9.05 32.85 0.33
C MET A 16 -10.15 33.50 -0.52
N ALA A 17 -11.42 33.40 -0.10
CA ALA A 17 -12.54 34.02 -0.80
C ALA A 17 -12.42 35.55 -0.83
N ASN A 18 -11.89 36.16 0.24
CA ASN A 18 -11.70 37.60 0.35
C ASN A 18 -10.37 38.09 -0.25
N ASN A 19 -9.43 37.20 -0.60
CA ASN A 19 -8.10 37.55 -1.12
C ASN A 19 -7.79 36.76 -2.41
N ALA A 20 -8.44 37.16 -3.51
CA ALA A 20 -8.31 36.50 -4.82
C ALA A 20 -6.86 36.41 -5.33
N VAL A 21 -6.02 37.42 -5.06
CA VAL A 21 -4.60 37.42 -5.48
C VAL A 21 -3.84 36.28 -4.79
N SER A 22 -4.02 36.12 -3.48
CA SER A 22 -3.36 35.07 -2.71
C SER A 22 -3.81 33.67 -3.14
N ALA A 23 -5.11 33.49 -3.40
CA ALA A 23 -5.66 32.23 -3.90
C ALA A 23 -5.06 31.86 -5.26
N ASN A 24 -4.95 32.83 -6.18
CA ASN A 24 -4.36 32.61 -7.51
C ASN A 24 -2.85 32.31 -7.44
N LEU A 25 -2.11 32.95 -6.52
CA LEU A 25 -0.69 32.65 -6.31
C LEU A 25 -0.48 31.22 -5.80
N ILE A 26 -1.30 30.78 -4.85
CA ILE A 26 -1.26 29.39 -4.34
C ILE A 26 -1.60 28.41 -5.46
N MET A 27 -2.65 28.69 -6.25
CA MET A 27 -3.02 27.88 -7.41
C MET A 27 -1.86 27.76 -8.41
N LEU A 28 -1.21 28.88 -8.74
CA LEU A 28 -0.09 28.91 -9.67
C LEU A 28 1.11 28.15 -9.11
N ALA A 29 1.42 28.29 -7.81
CA ALA A 29 2.46 27.52 -7.15
C ALA A 29 2.19 26.02 -7.20
N CYS A 30 0.94 25.58 -6.98
CA CYS A 30 0.54 24.17 -7.11
C CYS A 30 0.71 23.66 -8.54
N ILE A 31 0.34 24.45 -9.56
CA ILE A 31 0.47 24.06 -10.97
C ILE A 31 1.95 23.95 -11.36
N PHE A 32 2.77 24.95 -11.03
CA PHE A 32 4.21 24.91 -11.32
C PHE A 32 4.92 23.79 -10.56
N GLY A 33 4.60 23.61 -9.27
CA GLY A 33 5.09 22.49 -8.48
C GLY A 33 4.71 21.16 -9.11
N GLY A 34 3.42 20.94 -9.41
CA GLY A 34 2.97 19.72 -10.07
C GLY A 34 3.65 19.47 -11.42
N TYR A 35 3.84 20.53 -12.22
CA TYR A 35 4.51 20.43 -13.51
C TYR A 35 5.98 20.00 -13.40
N LEU A 36 6.72 20.52 -12.42
CA LEU A 36 8.11 20.11 -12.19
C LEU A 36 8.22 18.65 -11.70
N PHE A 37 7.26 18.20 -10.90
CA PHE A 37 7.27 16.85 -10.33
C PHE A 37 6.79 15.76 -11.30
N ILE A 38 5.96 16.10 -12.30
CA ILE A 38 5.39 15.10 -13.22
C ILE A 38 6.46 14.32 -14.01
N GLN A 39 7.58 14.97 -14.32
CA GLN A 39 8.70 14.36 -15.07
C GLN A 39 9.49 13.35 -14.22
N ASN A 40 9.35 13.38 -12.89
CA ASN A 40 10.06 12.52 -11.96
C ASN A 40 9.24 11.30 -11.52
N ILE A 41 7.99 11.17 -11.96
CA ILE A 41 7.14 10.03 -11.61
C ILE A 41 7.65 8.80 -12.37
N LYS A 42 8.15 7.81 -11.62
CA LYS A 42 8.56 6.52 -12.19
C LYS A 42 7.33 5.77 -12.70
N GLN A 43 7.35 5.44 -13.98
CA GLN A 43 6.34 4.60 -14.61
C GLN A 43 6.88 3.16 -14.65
N GLU A 44 6.22 2.24 -13.97
CA GLU A 44 6.50 0.81 -14.05
C GLU A 44 5.43 0.13 -14.88
N VAL A 45 5.82 -0.76 -15.81
CA VAL A 45 4.88 -1.52 -16.67
C VAL A 45 3.98 -2.43 -15.82
N PHE A 46 4.53 -2.94 -14.74
CA PHE A 46 3.81 -3.65 -13.70
C PHE A 46 4.23 -3.07 -12.35
N PRO A 47 3.30 -2.82 -11.42
CA PRO A 47 3.68 -2.50 -10.06
C PRO A 47 4.47 -3.67 -9.47
N GLN A 48 5.52 -3.37 -8.71
CA GLN A 48 6.24 -4.38 -7.94
C GLN A 48 5.35 -4.92 -6.81
N PHE A 49 4.63 -6.01 -7.08
CA PHE A 49 4.01 -6.80 -6.03
C PHE A 49 5.11 -7.67 -5.37
N GLN A 50 5.42 -7.37 -4.12
CA GLN A 50 6.16 -8.30 -3.27
C GLN A 50 5.15 -9.32 -2.77
N VAL A 51 5.17 -10.51 -3.35
CA VAL A 51 4.37 -11.64 -2.84
C VAL A 51 5.16 -12.25 -1.69
N ASP A 52 4.60 -12.22 -0.48
CA ASP A 52 5.18 -12.84 0.71
C ASP A 52 5.00 -14.37 0.67
N ALA A 53 5.62 -15.02 -0.32
CA ALA A 53 5.55 -16.47 -0.52
C ALA A 53 6.94 -17.08 -0.65
N VAL A 54 7.14 -18.23 -0.01
CA VAL A 54 8.36 -19.04 -0.11
C VAL A 54 8.01 -20.33 -0.84
N ARG A 55 8.81 -20.70 -1.84
CA ARG A 55 8.62 -21.92 -2.64
C ARG A 55 9.66 -22.97 -2.27
N ILE A 56 9.20 -24.14 -1.83
CA ILE A 56 10.04 -25.31 -1.54
C ILE A 56 9.82 -26.34 -2.65
N ASN A 57 10.89 -26.75 -3.34
CA ASN A 57 10.83 -27.76 -4.40
C ASN A 57 11.69 -28.95 -4.00
N VAL A 58 11.11 -30.16 -3.99
CA VAL A 58 11.83 -31.40 -3.71
C VAL A 58 11.57 -32.39 -4.84
N ALA A 59 12.62 -32.83 -5.52
CA ALA A 59 12.53 -33.85 -6.55
C ALA A 59 12.79 -35.23 -5.94
N TYR A 60 11.77 -36.09 -5.87
CA TYR A 60 11.91 -37.44 -5.35
C TYR A 60 11.16 -38.47 -6.22
N PRO A 61 11.73 -38.86 -7.37
CA PRO A 61 11.09 -39.79 -8.29
C PRO A 61 11.15 -41.23 -7.79
N GLY A 62 10.09 -42.01 -8.05
CA GLY A 62 10.06 -43.45 -7.80
C GLY A 62 9.56 -43.88 -6.42
N ALA A 63 9.14 -42.93 -5.57
CA ALA A 63 8.42 -43.23 -4.33
C ALA A 63 6.91 -43.21 -4.55
N SER A 64 6.18 -43.96 -3.71
CA SER A 64 4.73 -43.89 -3.67
C SER A 64 4.25 -42.56 -3.06
N PRO A 65 3.04 -42.08 -3.39
CA PRO A 65 2.50 -40.86 -2.81
C PRO A 65 2.48 -40.86 -1.27
N GLU A 66 2.14 -42.00 -0.66
CA GLU A 66 2.06 -42.17 0.81
C GLU A 66 3.42 -42.05 1.48
N GLU A 67 4.48 -42.57 0.85
CA GLU A 67 5.85 -42.42 1.32
C GLU A 67 6.35 -40.98 1.23
N ILE A 68 5.95 -40.25 0.17
CA ILE A 68 6.31 -38.83 0.00
C ILE A 68 5.63 -37.97 1.06
N GLU A 69 4.35 -38.21 1.33
CA GLU A 69 3.58 -37.49 2.34
C GLU A 69 4.22 -37.66 3.73
N THR A 70 4.41 -38.92 4.14
CA THR A 70 4.93 -39.23 5.48
C THR A 70 6.40 -38.87 5.63
N GLY A 71 7.21 -39.07 4.58
CA GLY A 71 8.66 -38.93 4.66
C GLY A 71 9.19 -37.52 4.38
N ILE A 72 8.47 -36.71 3.61
CA ILE A 72 8.95 -35.41 3.14
C ILE A 72 7.96 -34.30 3.50
N ILE A 73 6.70 -34.40 3.05
CA ILE A 73 5.74 -33.29 3.18
C ILE A 73 5.46 -33.00 4.65
N LEU A 74 5.09 -34.01 5.43
CA LEU A 74 4.78 -33.84 6.86
C LEU A 74 5.97 -33.30 7.65
N ALA A 75 7.18 -33.75 7.33
CA ALA A 75 8.41 -33.27 7.98
C ALA A 75 8.69 -31.80 7.66
N ILE A 76 8.39 -31.36 6.44
CA ILE A 76 8.49 -29.95 6.05
C ILE A 76 7.42 -29.15 6.79
N GLU A 77 6.16 -29.57 6.76
CA GLU A 77 5.05 -28.89 7.45
C GLU A 77 5.33 -28.69 8.94
N ASP A 78 5.79 -29.72 9.64
CA ASP A 78 6.11 -29.63 11.07
C ASP A 78 7.27 -28.65 11.32
N ALA A 79 8.29 -28.67 10.46
CA ALA A 79 9.43 -27.76 10.55
C ALA A 79 9.04 -26.29 10.32
N VAL A 80 8.10 -26.00 9.40
CA VAL A 80 7.66 -24.61 9.14
C VAL A 80 6.51 -24.16 10.04
N SER A 81 5.76 -25.07 10.66
CA SER A 81 4.63 -24.75 11.55
C SER A 81 5.00 -23.87 12.75
N GLY A 82 6.27 -23.90 13.18
CA GLY A 82 6.78 -23.06 14.26
C GLY A 82 7.15 -21.63 13.84
N VAL A 83 7.08 -21.30 12.55
CA VAL A 83 7.50 -19.99 12.02
C VAL A 83 6.34 -18.99 12.14
N ASN A 84 6.56 -17.93 12.92
CA ASN A 84 5.59 -16.84 13.06
C ASN A 84 5.42 -16.07 11.74
N GLY A 85 4.18 -15.84 11.32
CA GLY A 85 3.85 -15.02 10.15
C GLY A 85 3.46 -15.80 8.89
N ILE A 86 3.32 -17.12 8.97
CA ILE A 86 2.78 -17.94 7.88
C ILE A 86 1.25 -18.00 8.02
N ASP A 87 0.54 -17.49 7.02
CA ASP A 87 -0.93 -17.50 6.97
C ASP A 87 -1.45 -18.82 6.36
N GLU A 88 -0.73 -19.36 5.37
CA GLU A 88 -1.16 -20.57 4.67
C GLU A 88 0.01 -21.38 4.10
N ILE A 89 -0.11 -22.71 4.15
CA ILE A 89 0.81 -23.69 3.53
C ILE A 89 0.01 -24.42 2.43
N ARG A 90 0.51 -24.42 1.19
CA ARG A 90 -0.11 -25.05 0.01
C ARG A 90 0.94 -25.66 -0.91
#